data_AF-A0AB39UKI4-F1
#
_entry.id   AF-A0AB39UKI4-F1
#
_cell.length_a   1.000
_cell.length_b   1.000
_cell.length_c   1.000
_cell.angle_alpha   90.00
_cell.angle_beta   90.00
_cell.angle_gamma   90.00
#
_symmetry.space_group_name_H-M   'P 1'
#
loop_
_entity.id
_entity.type
_entity.pdbx_description
1 polymer ?
#
loop_
_entity_poly.entity_id
_entity_poly.type
_entity_poly.pdbx_seq_one_letter_code
_entity_poly.pdbx_strand_id
1 'polypeptide(L)'
;MAGTNPRAVRIAALIQRVIASSIESQLHDQRLQGVTITDVRVTNDLQIAHVFWTQLGQSGHEQGERKRAQQALNQAKGRLRSLVGSKAGLRLTPQLRFEFDEVPREATEIEDILVAARRRDVELERLRSTASYAGEEDPYRHDDDADADADDDDSAEDADDSEVDAAHDESETPAYVESIGDVDSDGDGTGTGTDAESAHVDEESEKTGN
;
A
#
# COMPACT_ATOMS: atom_id res chain seq x y z
N MET A 1 23.91 -16.10 2.47
CA MET A 1 24.09 -14.79 3.11
C MET A 1 25.51 -14.71 3.63
N ALA A 2 26.33 -13.79 3.09
CA ALA A 2 27.75 -13.71 3.40
C ALA A 2 27.97 -13.40 4.89
N GLY A 3 28.93 -14.10 5.51
CA GLY A 3 29.27 -13.97 6.93
C GLY A 3 29.43 -12.51 7.34
N THR A 4 28.48 -12.04 8.14
CA THR A 4 28.40 -10.66 8.59
C THR A 4 29.58 -10.36 9.50
N ASN A 5 30.54 -9.58 9.02
CA ASN A 5 31.64 -9.10 9.83
C ASN A 5 31.08 -8.14 10.91
N PRO A 6 31.15 -8.48 12.21
CA PRO A 6 30.54 -7.67 13.26
C PRO A 6 31.20 -6.29 13.39
N ARG A 7 32.43 -6.13 12.90
CA ARG A 7 33.08 -4.82 12.81
C ARG A 7 32.49 -3.97 11.69
N ALA A 8 32.22 -4.56 10.52
CA ALA A 8 31.61 -3.85 9.40
C ALA A 8 30.23 -3.32 9.76
N VAL A 9 29.41 -4.13 10.47
CA VAL A 9 28.07 -3.71 10.94
C VAL A 9 28.15 -2.54 11.92
N ARG A 10 29.06 -2.60 12.90
CA ARG A 10 29.24 -1.49 13.84
C ARG A 10 29.69 -0.21 13.15
N ILE A 11 30.60 -0.33 12.19
CA ILE A 11 31.07 0.82 11.40
C ILE A 11 29.93 1.37 10.54
N ALA A 12 29.15 0.52 9.89
CA ALA A 12 27.99 0.92 9.10
C ALA A 12 26.99 1.74 9.93
N ALA A 13 26.60 1.25 11.12
CA ALA A 13 25.68 1.95 12.01
C ALA A 13 26.23 3.31 12.50
N LEU A 14 27.54 3.38 12.77
CA LEU A 14 28.20 4.64 13.13
C LEU A 14 28.20 5.64 11.96
N ILE A 15 28.53 5.17 10.75
CA ILE A 15 28.52 5.98 9.54
C ILE A 15 27.10 6.51 9.29
N GLN A 16 26.09 5.66 9.36
CA GLN A 16 24.69 6.04 9.18
C GLN A 16 24.29 7.16 10.15
N ARG A 17 24.57 6.99 11.45
CA ARG A 17 24.26 8.00 12.47
C ARG A 17 25.00 9.32 12.22
N VAL A 18 26.27 9.25 11.88
CA VAL A 18 27.08 10.45 11.64
C VAL A 18 26.60 11.18 10.39
N ILE A 19 26.33 10.47 9.29
CA ILE A 19 25.86 11.08 8.05
C ILE A 19 24.47 11.68 8.25
N ALA A 20 23.51 10.92 8.81
CA ALA A 20 22.16 11.40 9.06
C ALA A 20 22.17 12.69 9.90
N SER A 21 22.87 12.67 11.05
CA SER A 21 22.99 13.87 11.89
C SER A 21 23.73 15.03 11.20
N SER A 22 24.68 14.75 10.31
CA SER A 22 25.44 15.80 9.61
C SER A 22 24.65 16.44 8.47
N ILE A 23 23.79 15.67 7.79
CA ILE A 23 22.88 16.20 6.77
C ILE A 23 21.90 17.18 7.42
N GLU A 24 21.29 16.77 8.54
CA GLU A 24 20.30 17.59 9.26
C GLU A 24 20.91 18.87 9.86
N SER A 25 22.11 18.80 10.45
CA SER A 25 22.68 19.91 11.23
C SER A 25 23.70 20.79 10.50
N GLN A 26 24.39 20.27 9.47
CA GLN A 26 25.55 20.95 8.87
C GLN A 26 25.44 21.22 7.38
N LEU A 27 24.46 20.61 6.73
CA LEU A 27 24.29 20.62 5.28
C LEU A 27 23.00 21.36 4.92
N HIS A 28 23.04 22.69 5.04
CA HIS A 28 21.95 23.61 4.73
C HIS A 28 21.83 23.86 3.21
N ASP A 29 21.71 22.79 2.42
CA ASP A 29 21.43 22.90 0.98
C ASP A 29 19.95 22.62 0.73
N GLN A 30 19.26 23.56 0.07
CA GLN A 30 17.86 23.41 -0.35
C GLN A 30 17.64 22.12 -1.16
N ARG A 31 18.65 21.68 -1.91
CA ARG A 31 18.60 20.46 -2.75
C ARG A 31 18.62 19.17 -1.95
N LEU A 32 19.00 19.22 -0.68
CA LEU A 32 19.03 18.07 0.23
C LEU A 32 17.82 18.04 1.17
N GLN A 33 16.87 18.96 1.01
CA GLN A 33 15.63 18.93 1.79
C GLN A 33 14.83 17.67 1.47
N GLY A 34 14.37 17.00 2.52
CA GLY A 34 13.63 15.74 2.42
C GLY A 34 14.50 14.51 2.11
N VAL A 35 15.83 14.64 2.05
CA VAL A 35 16.74 13.50 1.90
C VAL A 35 16.88 12.76 3.23
N THR A 36 16.62 11.45 3.21
CA THR A 36 16.73 10.57 4.38
C THR A 36 17.66 9.40 4.06
N ILE A 37 18.52 9.02 5.01
CA ILE A 37 19.41 7.85 4.88
C ILE A 37 18.69 6.61 5.42
N THR A 38 18.44 5.62 4.57
CA THR A 38 17.69 4.41 4.94
C THR A 38 18.62 3.34 5.50
N ASP A 39 19.71 3.03 4.82
CA ASP A 39 20.65 1.98 5.20
C ASP A 39 22.10 2.36 4.81
N VAL A 40 23.07 1.73 5.47
CA VAL A 40 24.48 1.80 5.10
C VAL A 40 25.08 0.40 5.11
N ARG A 41 25.75 0.02 4.01
CA ARG A 41 26.45 -1.26 3.88
C ARG A 41 27.92 -1.05 3.63
N VAL A 42 28.75 -1.71 4.43
CA VAL A 42 30.20 -1.60 4.34
C VAL A 42 30.75 -2.93 3.81
N THR A 43 31.71 -2.84 2.88
CA THR A 43 32.40 -4.02 2.36
C THR A 43 33.22 -4.71 3.45
N ASN A 44 33.50 -6.02 3.28
CA ASN A 44 34.19 -6.80 4.32
C ASN A 44 35.62 -6.28 4.61
N ASP A 45 36.26 -5.65 3.61
CA ASP A 45 37.58 -5.00 3.73
C ASP A 45 37.50 -3.58 4.31
N LEU A 46 36.32 -3.08 4.65
CA LEU A 46 36.05 -1.75 5.22
C LEU A 46 36.51 -0.57 4.35
N GLN A 47 36.73 -0.79 3.06
CA GLN A 47 37.22 0.26 2.15
C GLN A 47 36.09 1.08 1.52
N ILE A 48 34.92 0.47 1.31
CA ILE A 48 33.79 1.09 0.63
C ILE A 48 32.56 1.02 1.54
N ALA A 49 31.85 2.14 1.65
CA ALA A 49 30.56 2.23 2.34
C ALA A 49 29.51 2.72 1.34
N HIS A 50 28.56 1.83 1.02
CA HIS A 50 27.35 2.13 0.26
C HIS A 50 26.33 2.75 1.20
N VAL A 51 25.87 3.95 0.87
CA VAL A 51 24.92 4.74 1.65
C VAL A 51 23.66 4.84 0.82
N PHE A 52 22.61 4.19 1.30
CA PHE A 52 21.29 4.20 0.68
C PHE A 52 20.51 5.40 1.19
N TRP A 53 19.93 6.16 0.26
CA TRP A 53 19.18 7.36 0.58
C TRP A 53 17.91 7.43 -0.24
N THR A 54 16.86 7.93 0.38
CA THR A 54 15.60 8.25 -0.27
C THR A 54 15.33 9.74 -0.16
N GLN A 55 14.43 10.24 -1.00
CA GLN A 55 13.96 11.61 -0.95
C GLN A 55 12.44 11.60 -1.05
N LEU A 56 11.79 12.25 -0.09
CA LEU A 56 10.37 12.51 -0.17
C LEU A 56 10.14 13.56 -1.28
N GLY A 57 9.70 13.10 -2.45
CA GLY A 57 9.43 13.97 -3.61
C GLY A 57 8.05 14.61 -3.55
N GLN A 58 7.91 15.78 -4.15
CA GLN A 58 6.59 16.34 -4.51
C GLN A 58 6.22 15.85 -5.92
N SER A 59 4.94 15.51 -6.10
CA SER A 59 4.41 14.90 -7.32
C SER A 59 4.76 15.73 -8.56
N GLY A 60 5.36 15.11 -9.58
CA GLY A 60 5.60 15.72 -10.90
C GLY A 60 7.04 16.21 -11.20
N HIS A 61 7.92 16.36 -10.21
CA HIS A 61 9.30 16.85 -10.43
C HIS A 61 10.42 15.93 -9.90
N GLU A 62 10.06 14.70 -9.52
CA GLU A 62 10.92 13.79 -8.78
C GLU A 62 12.26 13.50 -9.48
N GLN A 63 12.29 13.24 -10.78
CA GLN A 63 13.54 12.88 -11.47
C GLN A 63 14.56 14.04 -11.46
N GLY A 64 14.09 15.28 -11.67
CA GLY A 64 14.96 16.47 -11.66
C GLY A 64 15.48 16.80 -10.26
N GLU A 65 14.66 16.57 -9.23
CA GLU A 65 15.06 16.72 -7.82
C GLU A 65 16.06 15.66 -7.40
N ARG A 66 15.80 14.38 -7.70
CA ARG A 66 16.71 13.27 -7.42
C ARG A 66 18.10 13.52 -8.00
N LYS A 67 18.20 13.99 -9.26
CA LYS A 67 19.49 14.31 -9.88
C LYS A 67 20.23 15.45 -9.16
N ARG A 68 19.50 16.50 -8.74
CA ARG A 68 20.08 17.62 -7.99
C ARG A 68 20.55 17.19 -6.60
N ALA A 69 19.77 16.37 -5.90
CA ALA A 69 20.13 15.80 -4.59
C ALA A 69 21.36 14.91 -4.70
N GLN A 70 21.41 14.01 -5.69
CA GLN A 70 22.57 13.15 -5.95
C GLN A 70 23.85 13.98 -6.21
N GLN A 71 23.74 15.05 -6.99
CA GLN A 71 24.87 15.95 -7.24
C GLN A 71 25.34 16.65 -5.95
N ALA A 72 24.41 17.15 -5.14
CA ALA A 72 24.72 17.80 -3.87
C ALA A 72 25.39 16.82 -2.89
N LEU A 73 24.90 15.58 -2.76
CA LEU A 73 25.52 14.52 -1.95
C LEU A 73 26.95 14.19 -2.45
N ASN A 74 27.14 14.12 -3.76
CA ASN A 74 28.45 13.87 -4.36
C ASN A 74 29.45 15.01 -4.08
N GLN A 75 29.00 16.26 -4.10
CA GLN A 75 29.84 17.42 -3.72
C GLN A 75 30.16 17.41 -2.22
N ALA A 76 29.17 17.05 -1.38
CA ALA A 76 29.34 16.96 0.07
C ALA A 76 30.16 15.74 0.52
N LYS A 77 30.39 14.75 -0.34
CA LYS A 77 31.10 13.50 -0.05
C LYS A 77 32.42 13.69 0.69
N GLY A 78 33.24 14.66 0.27
CA GLY A 78 34.53 14.95 0.91
C GLY A 78 34.36 15.42 2.35
N ARG A 79 33.44 16.36 2.58
CA ARG A 79 33.12 16.90 3.90
C ARG A 79 32.52 15.82 4.81
N LEU A 80 31.55 15.06 4.32
CA LEU A 80 30.92 13.96 5.05
C LEU A 80 31.95 12.90 5.44
N ARG A 81 32.88 12.56 4.54
CA ARG A 81 33.97 11.62 4.85
C ARG A 81 34.86 12.14 5.98
N SER A 82 35.27 13.40 5.96
CA SER A 82 36.08 13.99 7.03
C SER A 82 35.35 13.99 8.38
N LEU A 83 34.05 14.30 8.39
CA LEU A 83 33.21 14.26 9.60
C LEU A 83 33.03 12.84 10.14
N VAL A 84 32.85 11.86 9.26
CA VAL A 84 32.81 10.45 9.64
C VAL A 84 34.14 10.03 10.27
N GLY A 85 35.27 10.40 9.65
CA GLY A 85 36.59 10.09 10.20
C GLY A 85 36.82 10.67 11.59
N SER A 86 36.43 11.93 11.80
CA SER A 86 36.60 12.62 13.09
C SER A 86 35.64 12.10 14.17
N LYS A 87 34.35 11.91 13.86
CA LYS A 87 33.34 11.46 14.84
C LYS A 87 33.42 9.96 15.13
N ALA A 88 33.73 9.13 14.13
CA ALA A 88 33.79 7.68 14.30
C ALA A 88 35.17 7.19 14.79
N GLY A 89 36.18 8.07 14.88
CA GLY A 89 37.52 7.72 15.37
C GLY A 89 38.23 6.68 14.49
N LEU A 90 37.91 6.65 13.19
CA LEU A 90 38.41 5.64 12.26
C LEU A 90 39.79 6.01 11.75
N ARG A 91 40.76 5.09 11.91
CA ARG A 91 42.10 5.24 11.31
C ARG A 91 42.04 5.34 9.78
N LEU A 92 41.18 4.54 9.16
CA LEU A 92 40.90 4.57 7.73
C LEU A 92 39.41 4.79 7.54
N THR A 93 39.05 5.91 6.92
CA THR A 93 37.64 6.20 6.61
C THR A 93 37.30 5.64 5.22
N PRO A 94 36.27 4.79 5.11
CA PRO A 94 35.85 4.22 3.83
C PRO A 94 35.44 5.31 2.83
N GLN A 95 35.44 4.94 1.56
CA GLN A 95 34.86 5.77 0.51
C GLN A 95 33.34 5.65 0.54
N LEU A 96 32.65 6.79 0.69
CA LEU A 96 31.19 6.84 0.67
C LEU A 96 30.68 6.76 -0.77
N ARG A 97 29.80 5.82 -1.09
CA ARG A 97 29.07 5.74 -2.37
C ARG A 97 27.60 5.94 -2.07
N PHE A 98 27.00 6.97 -2.67
CA PHE A 98 25.58 7.26 -2.47
C PHE A 98 24.78 6.56 -3.56
N GLU A 99 23.85 5.71 -3.14
CA GLU A 99 22.94 4.97 -4.01
C GLU A 99 21.51 5.37 -3.62
N PHE A 100 20.73 5.77 -4.62
CA PHE A 100 19.32 6.08 -4.38
C PHE A 100 18.60 4.78 -4.06
N ASP A 101 17.93 4.78 -2.91
CA ASP A 101 17.04 3.73 -2.50
C ASP A 101 15.72 3.95 -3.23
N GLU A 102 15.60 3.29 -4.38
CA GLU A 102 14.28 3.04 -4.96
C GLU A 102 13.58 2.07 -4.02
N VAL A 103 13.05 2.56 -2.89
CA VAL A 103 11.94 1.86 -2.22
C VAL A 103 10.75 2.14 -3.12
N PRO A 104 10.41 1.23 -4.03
CA PRO A 104 9.28 1.44 -4.92
C PRO A 104 8.04 1.19 -4.07
N ARG A 105 6.94 1.88 -4.34
CA ARG A 105 5.63 1.34 -4.75
C ARG A 105 5.13 -0.07 -4.32
N GLU A 106 5.83 -0.89 -3.53
CA GLU A 106 5.32 -2.16 -2.99
C GLU A 106 4.06 -1.93 -2.15
N ALA A 107 3.95 -0.75 -1.52
CA ALA A 107 2.69 -0.33 -0.90
C ALA A 107 1.53 -0.36 -1.89
N THR A 108 1.72 0.09 -3.14
CA THR A 108 0.67 0.09 -4.18
C THR A 108 0.34 -1.31 -4.65
N GLU A 109 1.32 -2.20 -4.84
CA GLU A 109 1.03 -3.57 -5.28
C GLU A 109 0.29 -4.37 -4.20
N ILE A 110 0.65 -4.18 -2.92
CA ILE A 110 -0.07 -4.76 -1.79
C ILE A 110 -1.49 -4.16 -1.70
N GLU A 111 -1.64 -2.85 -1.85
CA GLU A 111 -2.95 -2.17 -1.89
C GLU A 111 -3.83 -2.74 -3.01
N ASP A 112 -3.28 -2.92 -4.21
CA ASP A 112 -3.98 -3.46 -5.37
C ASP A 112 -4.45 -4.91 -5.13
N ILE A 113 -3.60 -5.74 -4.52
CA ILE A 113 -3.95 -7.12 -4.14
C ILE A 113 -5.05 -7.13 -3.07
N LEU A 114 -4.97 -6.27 -2.06
CA LEU A 114 -5.97 -6.16 -0.99
C LEU A 114 -7.32 -5.67 -1.52
N VAL A 115 -7.32 -4.70 -2.44
CA VAL A 115 -8.53 -4.22 -3.12
C VAL A 115 -9.14 -5.33 -3.98
N ALA A 116 -8.32 -6.09 -4.70
CA ALA A 116 -8.79 -7.22 -5.51
C ALA A 116 -9.37 -8.36 -4.65
N ALA A 117 -8.78 -8.66 -3.50
CA ALA A 117 -9.31 -9.66 -2.55
C ALA A 117 -10.67 -9.22 -2.01
N ARG A 118 -10.78 -7.98 -1.51
CA ARG A 118 -12.04 -7.43 -0.99
C ARG A 118 -13.17 -7.48 -2.03
N ARG A 119 -12.88 -7.17 -3.30
CA ARG A 119 -13.87 -7.26 -4.38
C ARG A 119 -14.40 -8.67 -4.57
N ARG A 120 -13.54 -9.69 -4.52
CA ARG A 120 -13.93 -11.10 -4.68
C ARG A 120 -14.79 -11.59 -3.51
N ASP A 121 -14.43 -11.20 -2.28
CA ASP A 121 -15.17 -11.60 -1.09
C ASP A 121 -16.61 -11.05 -1.12
N VAL A 122 -16.76 -9.78 -1.52
CA VAL A 122 -18.08 -9.15 -1.68
C VAL A 122 -18.91 -9.82 -2.78
N GLU A 123 -18.28 -10.27 -3.88
CA GLU A 123 -18.96 -10.99 -4.95
C GLU A 123 -19.41 -12.39 -4.51
N LEU A 124 -18.57 -13.12 -3.78
CA LEU A 124 -18.91 -14.41 -3.19
C LEU A 124 -20.05 -14.30 -2.17
N GLU A 125 -20.06 -13.27 -1.33
CA GLU A 125 -21.14 -13.03 -0.36
C GLU A 125 -22.49 -12.83 -1.07
N ARG A 126 -22.51 -12.04 -2.16
CA ARG A 126 -23.72 -11.84 -2.98
C ARG A 126 -24.18 -13.12 -3.63
N LEU A 127 -23.26 -13.90 -4.19
CA LEU A 127 -23.58 -15.20 -4.80
C LEU A 127 -24.12 -16.19 -3.77
N ARG A 128 -23.55 -16.22 -2.56
CA ARG A 128 -24.04 -17.06 -1.45
C ARG A 128 -25.43 -16.66 -0.98
N SER A 129 -25.72 -15.36 -0.87
CA SER A 129 -27.03 -14.86 -0.44
C SER A 129 -28.16 -15.21 -1.41
N THR A 130 -27.83 -15.43 -2.69
CA THR A 130 -28.79 -15.74 -3.75
C THR A 130 -28.74 -17.20 -4.21
N ALA A 131 -27.79 -17.98 -3.70
CA ALA A 131 -27.65 -19.39 -4.04
C ALA A 131 -28.66 -20.23 -3.26
N SER A 132 -29.51 -20.95 -3.98
CA SER A 132 -30.24 -22.09 -3.44
C SER A 132 -29.33 -23.30 -3.35
N TYR A 133 -29.49 -24.12 -2.31
CA TYR A 133 -28.79 -25.40 -2.20
C TYR A 133 -29.12 -26.27 -3.42
N ALA A 134 -28.11 -26.94 -3.99
CA ALA A 134 -28.24 -27.70 -5.24
C ALA A 134 -28.83 -29.11 -5.04
N GLY A 135 -29.23 -29.45 -3.81
CA GLY A 135 -29.86 -30.72 -3.46
C GLY A 135 -31.24 -30.53 -2.84
N GLU A 136 -32.00 -31.61 -2.79
CA GLU A 136 -33.27 -31.69 -2.07
C GLU A 136 -33.00 -31.84 -0.56
N GLU A 137 -33.97 -31.51 0.30
CA GLU A 137 -33.82 -31.47 1.76
C GLU A 137 -33.46 -32.83 2.37
N ASP A 138 -33.81 -33.93 1.68
CA ASP A 138 -33.39 -35.28 2.07
C ASP A 138 -32.71 -36.01 0.89
N PRO A 139 -31.39 -36.26 0.95
CA PRO A 139 -30.65 -36.93 -0.11
C PRO A 139 -30.69 -38.47 -0.01
N TYR A 140 -31.39 -39.06 0.98
CA TYR A 140 -31.44 -40.52 1.15
C TYR A 140 -32.70 -41.14 0.53
N ARG A 141 -32.53 -42.34 -0.04
CA ARG A 141 -33.63 -43.14 -0.57
C ARG A 141 -34.38 -43.78 0.60
N HIS A 142 -35.65 -43.41 0.76
CA HIS A 142 -36.56 -44.11 1.67
C HIS A 142 -37.04 -45.38 0.98
N ASP A 143 -36.71 -46.54 1.57
CA ASP A 143 -37.22 -47.84 1.14
C ASP A 143 -38.56 -48.11 1.88
N ASP A 144 -39.57 -47.28 1.63
CA ASP A 144 -40.94 -47.52 2.10
C ASP A 144 -41.81 -48.02 0.93
N ASP A 145 -41.40 -49.15 0.34
CA ASP A 145 -42.25 -49.97 -0.54
C ASP A 145 -42.06 -51.44 -0.15
N ALA A 146 -42.29 -51.77 1.11
CA ALA A 146 -42.43 -53.14 1.57
C ALA A 146 -43.72 -53.27 2.40
N ASP A 147 -44.68 -53.97 1.80
CA ASP A 147 -45.86 -54.59 2.38
C ASP A 147 -47.05 -53.69 2.77
N ALA A 148 -48.01 -53.59 1.84
CA ALA A 148 -49.43 -53.52 2.16
C ALA A 148 -50.26 -54.22 1.07
N ASP A 149 -50.36 -55.55 1.17
CA ASP A 149 -51.49 -56.30 0.62
C ASP A 149 -52.75 -55.95 1.44
N ALA A 150 -53.66 -55.18 0.87
CA ALA A 150 -55.08 -55.15 1.28
C ALA A 150 -55.95 -54.67 0.11
N ASP A 151 -56.81 -55.58 -0.37
CA ASP A 151 -57.95 -55.34 -1.26
C ASP A 151 -59.00 -54.38 -0.65
N ASP A 152 -59.96 -53.98 -1.49
CA ASP A 152 -61.18 -53.17 -1.27
C ASP A 152 -60.97 -51.65 -1.14
N ASP A 153 -61.86 -50.76 -1.60
CA ASP A 153 -62.99 -50.72 -2.52
C ASP A 153 -63.41 -49.23 -2.55
N ASP A 154 -63.98 -48.81 -3.66
CA ASP A 154 -64.66 -47.56 -3.99
C ASP A 154 -64.69 -46.33 -3.04
N SER A 155 -64.16 -45.24 -3.60
CA SER A 155 -64.88 -43.99 -3.93
C SER A 155 -66.02 -43.51 -3.00
N ALA A 156 -65.72 -42.52 -2.14
CA ALA A 156 -66.58 -41.44 -1.64
C ALA A 156 -65.74 -40.63 -0.63
N GLU A 157 -65.88 -39.35 -0.32
CA GLU A 157 -66.66 -38.18 -0.73
C GLU A 157 -65.96 -36.99 -0.01
N ASP A 158 -66.09 -35.80 -0.57
CA ASP A 158 -66.15 -34.46 0.04
C ASP A 158 -65.36 -34.07 1.31
N ALA A 159 -64.73 -32.88 1.16
CA ALA A 159 -64.66 -31.75 2.10
C ALA A 159 -64.11 -31.96 3.52
N ASP A 160 -63.12 -31.14 3.90
CA ASP A 160 -63.36 -29.92 4.68
C ASP A 160 -62.04 -29.40 5.29
N ASP A 161 -62.03 -28.08 5.42
CA ASP A 161 -61.04 -27.14 5.92
C ASP A 161 -60.67 -27.38 7.40
N SER A 162 -59.41 -27.12 7.80
CA SER A 162 -59.09 -26.41 9.05
C SER A 162 -57.58 -26.27 9.30
N GLU A 163 -57.20 -25.04 9.63
CA GLU A 163 -55.96 -24.60 10.26
C GLU A 163 -55.64 -25.32 11.58
N VAL A 164 -54.35 -25.53 11.85
CA VAL A 164 -53.69 -25.40 13.17
C VAL A 164 -52.20 -25.08 12.92
N ASP A 165 -51.71 -23.87 13.14
CA ASP A 165 -51.36 -23.19 14.40
C ASP A 165 -49.99 -23.59 15.01
N ALA A 166 -49.23 -22.53 15.27
CA ALA A 166 -47.94 -22.30 15.91
C ALA A 166 -47.11 -23.44 16.55
N ALA A 167 -45.79 -23.37 16.30
CA ALA A 167 -44.78 -23.47 17.35
C ALA A 167 -43.52 -22.64 17.02
N HIS A 168 -43.30 -21.61 17.82
CA HIS A 168 -42.03 -20.92 18.06
C HIS A 168 -41.01 -21.88 18.69
N ASP A 169 -39.72 -21.73 18.35
CA ASP A 169 -38.66 -21.76 19.36
C ASP A 169 -37.51 -20.83 18.97
N GLU A 170 -37.00 -20.11 19.96
CA GLU A 170 -36.15 -18.92 19.85
C GLU A 170 -34.66 -19.24 20.04
N SER A 171 -33.84 -18.25 19.65
CA SER A 171 -32.47 -17.97 20.12
C SER A 171 -31.35 -18.86 19.55
N GLU A 172 -30.17 -18.37 19.17
CA GLU A 172 -29.38 -17.27 19.71
C GLU A 172 -28.62 -16.51 18.62
N THR A 173 -28.52 -15.19 18.80
CA THR A 173 -27.39 -14.41 18.29
C THR A 173 -26.34 -14.30 19.40
N PRO A 174 -25.07 -14.07 19.05
CA PRO A 174 -24.36 -13.01 19.75
C PRO A 174 -23.77 -11.98 18.77
N ALA A 175 -24.06 -10.73 19.10
CA ALA A 175 -23.54 -9.51 18.50
C ALA A 175 -22.13 -9.15 19.02
N TYR A 176 -21.29 -8.56 18.16
CA TYR A 176 -20.38 -7.41 18.38
C TYR A 176 -19.50 -7.21 17.12
N VAL A 177 -19.79 -6.29 16.18
CA VAL A 177 -19.51 -4.84 16.10
C VAL A 177 -18.03 -4.44 16.24
N GLU A 178 -17.43 -3.97 15.14
CA GLU A 178 -16.80 -2.64 15.16
C GLU A 178 -17.09 -1.88 13.85
N SER A 179 -17.80 -0.77 14.03
CA SER A 179 -18.05 0.28 13.07
C SER A 179 -16.74 1.04 12.80
N ILE A 180 -16.38 1.19 11.53
CA ILE A 180 -15.47 2.24 11.09
C ILE A 180 -16.25 3.07 10.08
N GLY A 181 -16.58 4.29 10.49
CA GLY A 181 -17.61 5.13 9.91
C GLY A 181 -17.42 5.48 8.44
N ASP A 182 -18.55 5.45 7.73
CA ASP A 182 -18.78 6.22 6.53
C ASP A 182 -18.70 7.72 6.88
N VAL A 183 -17.73 8.40 6.28
CA VAL A 183 -17.71 9.87 6.21
C VAL A 183 -18.48 10.26 4.96
N ASP A 184 -19.72 10.70 5.17
CA ASP A 184 -20.48 11.47 4.19
C ASP A 184 -19.76 12.81 3.96
N SER A 185 -19.35 13.04 2.72
CA SER A 185 -18.85 14.33 2.26
C SER A 185 -19.81 14.88 1.22
N ASP A 186 -20.94 15.38 1.68
CA ASP A 186 -21.78 16.28 0.90
C ASP A 186 -21.13 17.67 0.84
N GLY A 187 -20.78 18.08 -0.37
CA GLY A 187 -20.27 19.40 -0.70
C GLY A 187 -20.71 19.78 -2.10
N ASP A 188 -22.00 20.05 -2.26
CA ASP A 188 -22.54 20.82 -3.38
C ASP A 188 -22.00 22.26 -3.31
N GLY A 189 -21.53 22.75 -4.45
CA GLY A 189 -20.83 24.02 -4.61
C GLY A 189 -20.75 24.39 -6.08
N THR A 190 -21.92 24.70 -6.65
CA THR A 190 -22.19 25.32 -7.95
C THR A 190 -21.14 26.36 -8.39
N GLY A 191 -20.76 26.33 -9.67
CA GLY A 191 -19.93 27.38 -10.29
C GLY A 191 -19.78 27.22 -11.80
N THR A 192 -20.86 27.42 -12.54
CA THR A 192 -20.89 27.62 -14.00
C THR A 192 -20.16 28.91 -14.39
N GLY A 193 -19.32 28.86 -15.42
CA GLY A 193 -18.71 30.03 -16.05
C GLY A 193 -18.00 29.65 -17.36
N THR A 194 -18.79 29.48 -18.42
CA THR A 194 -18.34 29.54 -19.82
C THR A 194 -18.23 31.00 -20.28
N ASP A 195 -17.57 31.19 -21.43
CA ASP A 195 -17.31 32.42 -22.19
C ASP A 195 -16.04 33.17 -21.75
N ALA A 196 -15.15 33.68 -22.62
CA ALA A 196 -14.92 33.61 -24.06
C ALA A 196 -13.56 34.33 -24.29
N GLU A 197 -13.09 34.32 -25.55
CA GLU A 197 -12.17 35.32 -26.14
C GLU A 197 -10.65 35.01 -26.02
N SER A 198 -10.01 34.44 -27.04
CA SER A 198 -9.54 35.03 -28.31
C SER A 198 -8.26 35.86 -28.19
N ALA A 199 -7.30 35.56 -29.08
CA ALA A 199 -6.13 36.36 -29.47
C ALA A 199 -5.01 36.52 -28.41
N HIS A 200 -3.72 36.60 -28.72
CA HIS A 200 -3.03 36.92 -29.96
C HIS A 200 -1.61 36.34 -29.87
N VAL A 201 -1.07 35.95 -31.02
CA VAL A 201 0.35 35.71 -31.25
C VAL A 201 0.99 37.08 -31.37
N ASP A 202 2.02 37.38 -30.58
CA ASP A 202 2.91 38.49 -30.88
C ASP A 202 4.36 38.03 -30.90
N GLU A 203 4.94 38.33 -32.05
CA GLU A 203 6.23 38.01 -32.60
C GLU A 203 7.13 39.22 -32.33
N GLU A 204 7.98 39.18 -31.30
CA GLU A 204 9.00 40.22 -31.12
C GLU A 204 10.30 39.79 -31.78
N SER A 205 10.38 40.13 -33.06
CA SER A 205 11.63 40.48 -33.73
C SER A 205 12.05 41.87 -33.28
N GLU A 206 13.11 41.99 -32.48
CA GLU A 206 13.89 43.23 -32.43
C GLU A 206 15.29 42.99 -33.00
N LYS A 207 15.40 43.33 -34.28
CA LYS A 207 16.64 43.68 -34.96
C LYS A 207 16.75 45.21 -34.98
N THR A 208 17.50 45.75 -34.03
CA THR A 208 18.24 47.02 -34.16
C THR A 208 19.57 46.75 -33.46
N GLY A 209 20.76 47.07 -33.96
CA GLY A 209 21.18 48.02 -34.95
C GLY A 209 22.54 48.53 -34.46
N ASN A 210 23.51 48.54 -35.37
CA ASN A 210 24.90 49.01 -35.25
C ASN A 210 25.95 48.02 -34.73
#